data_AF-A0A8C6ZJS6-F1
#
_entry.id   AF-A0A8C6ZJS6-F1
#
_cell.length_a   1.000
_cell.length_b   1.000
_cell.length_c   1.000
_cell.angle_alpha   90.00
_cell.angle_beta   90.00
_cell.angle_gamma   90.00
#
_symmetry.space_group_name_H-M   'P 1'
#
loop_
_entity.id
_entity.type
_entity.pdbx_description
1 polymer ?
#
loop_
_entity_poly.entity_id
_entity_poly.type
_entity_poly.pdbx_seq_one_letter_code
_entity_poly.pdbx_strand_id
1 'polypeptide(L)'
;MASGTALIYDEEMTSHKLLWNDPICDIEVPERLSSSYEQLERYHLVERCVRVPAREASEEEILLVHRSEICFPHLSDSFSEITDPLPPDHKNLI
;
A
#
# COMPACT_ATOMS: atom_id res chain seq x y z
N MET A 1 0.13 -11.12 32.05
CA MET A 1 -0.23 -11.79 30.78
C MET A 1 -0.62 -10.71 29.79
N ALA A 2 -0.14 -10.76 28.54
CA ALA A 2 -0.56 -9.80 27.52
C ALA A 2 -2.06 -9.99 27.20
N SER A 3 -2.77 -8.89 26.95
CA SER A 3 -4.21 -8.87 26.66
C SER A 3 -4.50 -7.77 25.66
N GLY A 4 -5.50 -7.97 24.79
CA GLY A 4 -5.88 -7.07 23.70
C GLY A 4 -5.45 -7.59 22.33
N THR A 5 -6.10 -7.06 21.28
CA THR A 5 -5.80 -7.39 19.89
C THR A 5 -5.23 -6.15 19.21
N ALA A 6 -4.02 -6.24 18.66
CA ALA A 6 -3.43 -5.15 17.90
C ALA A 6 -4.12 -5.01 16.54
N LEU A 7 -4.38 -3.78 16.13
CA LEU A 7 -4.84 -3.43 14.79
C LEU A 7 -3.87 -2.42 14.17
N ILE A 8 -3.31 -2.78 13.02
CA ILE A 8 -2.45 -1.91 12.22
C ILE A 8 -3.25 -1.54 10.97
N TYR A 9 -3.38 -0.24 10.74
CA TYR A 9 -4.00 0.33 9.57
C TYR A 9 -3.37 1.70 9.33
N ASP A 10 -2.99 1.96 8.09
CA ASP A 10 -2.53 3.26 7.62
C ASP A 10 -3.25 3.60 6.32
N GLU A 11 -3.76 4.83 6.24
CA GLU A 11 -4.49 5.31 5.05
C GLU A 11 -3.53 5.51 3.87
N GLU A 12 -2.24 5.77 4.12
CA GLU A 12 -1.23 5.92 3.07
C GLU A 12 -1.08 4.64 2.22
N MET A 13 -1.38 3.47 2.80
CA MET A 13 -1.40 2.20 2.07
C MET A 13 -2.49 2.14 0.98
N THR A 14 -3.45 3.08 0.96
CA THR A 14 -4.50 3.21 -0.06
C THR A 14 -4.14 4.21 -1.18
N SER A 15 -2.98 4.88 -1.10
CA SER A 15 -2.56 5.90 -2.07
C SER A 15 -2.08 5.35 -3.42
N HIS A 16 -1.99 4.03 -3.57
CA HIS A 16 -1.42 3.37 -4.74
C HIS A 16 -2.53 2.64 -5.51
N LYS A 17 -2.53 2.80 -6.84
CA LYS A 17 -3.45 2.11 -7.74
C LYS A 17 -2.83 1.90 -9.10
N LEU A 18 -3.38 0.96 -9.86
CA LEU A 18 -3.00 0.72 -11.24
C LEU A 18 -3.23 1.98 -12.10
N LEU A 19 -2.20 2.41 -12.84
CA LEU A 19 -2.25 3.62 -13.69
C LEU A 19 -2.46 3.31 -15.18
N TRP A 20 -2.54 2.04 -15.55
CA TRP A 20 -2.74 1.58 -16.93
C TRP A 20 -3.83 0.50 -17.00
N ASN A 21 -4.22 0.11 -18.21
CA ASN A 21 -5.22 -0.93 -18.40
C ASN A 21 -4.57 -2.32 -18.37
N ASP A 22 -4.81 -3.07 -17.29
CA ASP A 22 -4.46 -4.48 -17.16
C ASP A 22 -5.62 -5.22 -16.46
N PRO A 23 -6.42 -6.03 -17.19
CA PRO A 23 -7.56 -6.76 -16.64
C PRO A 23 -7.23 -7.83 -15.60
N ILE A 24 -5.95 -8.18 -15.43
CA ILE A 24 -5.51 -9.13 -14.40
C ILE A 24 -5.22 -8.37 -13.10
N CYS A 25 -4.65 -7.18 -13.21
CA CYS A 25 -4.24 -6.37 -12.07
C CYS A 25 -5.31 -5.38 -11.58
N ASP A 26 -6.34 -5.09 -12.39
CA ASP A 26 -7.41 -4.13 -12.06
C ASP A 26 -8.28 -4.51 -10.86
N ILE A 27 -8.15 -5.74 -10.36
CA ILE A 27 -8.77 -6.22 -9.12
C ILE A 27 -8.04 -5.76 -7.85
N GLU A 28 -6.77 -5.34 -7.97
CA GLU A 28 -5.95 -4.81 -6.87
C GLU A 28 -6.20 -3.30 -6.79
N VAL A 29 -7.14 -2.93 -5.92
CA VAL A 29 -7.62 -1.54 -5.78
C VAL A 29 -7.57 -1.08 -4.33
N PRO A 30 -7.40 0.24 -4.08
CA PRO A 30 -7.39 0.83 -2.74
C PRO A 30 -8.56 0.38 -1.84
N GLU A 31 -9.72 0.17 -2.45
CA GLU A 31 -10.96 -0.21 -1.79
C GLU A 31 -10.88 -1.55 -1.07
N ARG A 32 -9.92 -2.42 -1.41
CA ARG A 32 -9.68 -3.67 -0.68
C ARG A 32 -9.36 -3.41 0.79
N LEU A 33 -8.53 -2.42 1.06
CA LEU A 33 -8.11 -2.06 2.41
C LEU A 33 -9.16 -1.16 3.10
N SER A 34 -9.61 -0.10 2.44
CA SER A 34 -10.57 0.84 3.03
C SER A 34 -11.92 0.19 3.33
N SER A 35 -12.47 -0.63 2.42
CA SER A 35 -13.74 -1.34 2.66
C SER A 35 -13.66 -2.31 3.84
N SER A 36 -12.51 -2.96 4.01
CA SER A 36 -12.27 -3.85 5.15
C SER A 36 -12.27 -3.07 6.47
N TYR A 37 -11.57 -1.94 6.51
CA TYR A 37 -11.52 -1.09 7.69
C TYR A 37 -12.87 -0.46 8.03
N GLU A 38 -13.60 0.09 7.05
CA GLU A 38 -14.96 0.60 7.24
C GLU A 38 -15.89 -0.46 7.84
N GLN A 39 -15.78 -1.71 7.38
CA GLN A 39 -16.61 -2.79 7.91
C GLN A 39 -16.26 -3.13 9.36
N LEU A 40 -14.97 -3.07 9.74
CA LEU A 40 -14.55 -3.18 11.14
C LEU A 40 -15.10 -2.03 11.99
N GLU A 41 -15.14 -0.81 11.47
CA GLU A 41 -15.73 0.35 12.15
C GLU A 41 -17.24 0.18 12.35
N ARG A 42 -17.98 -0.24 11.32
CA ARG A 42 -19.42 -0.50 11.39
C ARG A 42 -19.80 -1.54 12.45
N TYR A 43 -18.92 -2.51 12.68
CA TYR A 43 -19.09 -3.53 13.72
C TYR A 43 -18.50 -3.16 15.07
N HIS A 44 -18.02 -1.92 15.25
CA HIS A 44 -17.39 -1.46 16.48
C HIS A 44 -16.19 -2.34 16.91
N LEU A 45 -15.47 -2.91 15.93
CA LEU A 45 -14.30 -3.75 16.19
C LEU A 45 -13.03 -2.92 16.35
N VAL A 46 -12.93 -1.81 15.62
CA VAL A 46 -11.77 -0.91 15.70
C VAL A 46 -11.58 -0.36 17.11
N GLU A 47 -12.66 0.10 17.76
CA GLU A 47 -12.65 0.64 19.14
C GLU A 47 -12.26 -0.39 20.21
N ARG A 48 -12.35 -1.69 19.89
CA ARG A 48 -11.98 -2.80 20.79
C ARG A 48 -10.52 -3.22 20.64
N CYS A 49 -9.85 -2.77 19.59
CA CYS A 49 -8.46 -3.09 19.30
C CYS A 49 -7.49 -2.05 19.84
N VAL A 50 -6.25 -2.46 20.06
CA VAL A 50 -5.13 -1.57 20.37
C VAL A 50 -4.54 -1.10 19.04
N ARG A 51 -4.69 0.17 18.70
CA ARG A 51 -4.10 0.72 17.48
C ARG A 51 -2.59 0.76 17.59
N VAL A 52 -1.90 0.19 16.61
CA VAL A 52 -0.44 0.20 16.48
C VAL A 52 -0.09 0.90 15.16
N PRO A 53 0.81 1.90 15.17
CA PRO A 53 1.20 2.58 13.94
C PRO A 53 1.99 1.65 13.01
N ALA A 54 1.80 1.84 11.70
CA ALA A 54 2.68 1.23 10.73
C ALA A 54 4.08 1.87 10.79
N ARG A 55 5.07 1.16 10.25
CA ARG A 55 6.42 1.69 10.01
C ARG A 55 6.95 1.07 8.74
N GLU A 56 7.92 1.75 8.13
CA GLU A 56 8.69 1.17 7.04
C GLU A 56 9.53 -0.01 7.54
N ALA A 57 9.70 -1.00 6.67
CA ALA A 57 10.68 -2.05 6.87
C ALA A 57 12.07 -1.49 6.57
N SER A 58 13.06 -1.80 7.43
CA SER A 58 14.43 -1.40 7.13
C SER A 58 15.00 -2.23 5.98
N GLU A 59 16.03 -1.70 5.33
CA GLU A 59 16.71 -2.43 4.26
C GLU A 59 17.21 -3.80 4.75
N GLU A 60 17.80 -3.86 5.94
CA GLU A 60 18.28 -5.10 6.54
C GLU A 60 17.14 -6.09 6.77
N GLU A 61 15.96 -5.62 7.18
CA GLU A 61 14.77 -6.47 7.36
C GLU A 61 14.27 -7.03 6.04
N ILE A 62 14.29 -6.24 4.96
CA ILE A 62 13.90 -6.68 3.61
C ILE A 62 14.90 -7.71 3.07
N LEU A 63 16.21 -7.48 3.28
CA LEU A 63 17.30 -8.38 2.85
C LEU A 63 17.34 -9.72 3.60
N LEU A 64 16.55 -9.91 4.67
CA LEU A 64 16.38 -11.23 5.30
C LEU A 64 15.76 -12.25 4.35
N VAL A 65 14.95 -11.80 3.37
CA VAL A 65 14.21 -12.67 2.44
C VAL A 65 14.44 -12.34 0.97
N HIS A 66 14.85 -11.11 0.65
CA HIS A 66 15.14 -10.68 -0.72
C HIS A 66 16.64 -10.61 -1.01
N ARG A 67 17.02 -10.85 -2.27
CA ARG A 67 18.40 -10.62 -2.73
C ARG A 67 18.63 -9.13 -2.95
N SER A 68 19.83 -8.67 -2.62
CA SER A 68 20.29 -7.29 -2.80
C SER A 68 19.98 -6.72 -4.20
N GLU A 69 20.32 -7.49 -5.24
CA GLU A 69 20.21 -7.05 -6.64
C GLU A 69 18.79 -6.60 -7.06
N ILE A 70 17.73 -7.16 -6.45
CA ILE A 70 16.33 -6.80 -6.74
C ILE A 70 15.89 -5.58 -5.92
N CYS A 71 16.47 -5.41 -4.73
CA CYS A 71 16.05 -4.45 -3.72
C CYS A 71 16.65 -3.05 -3.94
N PHE A 72 17.92 -2.98 -4.35
CA PHE A 72 18.68 -1.73 -4.45
C PHE A 72 18.25 -0.75 -5.55
N PRO A 73 17.89 -1.18 -6.78
CA PRO A 73 17.54 -0.23 -7.84
C PRO A 73 16.06 0.17 -7.83
N HIS A 74 15.17 -0.69 -7.30
CA HIS A 74 13.73 -0.52 -7.50
C HIS A 74 12.98 0.09 -6.30
N LEU A 75 13.50 -0.03 -5.07
CA LEU A 75 12.85 0.59 -3.91
C LEU A 75 13.08 2.10 -3.84
N SER A 76 14.27 2.60 -4.19
CA SER A 76 14.52 4.05 -4.23
C SER A 76 13.61 4.77 -5.23
N ASP A 77 13.40 4.14 -6.39
CA ASP A 77 12.69 4.76 -7.51
C ASP A 77 11.17 4.69 -7.30
N SER A 78 10.67 3.57 -6.75
CA SER A 78 9.24 3.38 -6.45
C SER A 78 8.68 4.39 -5.45
N PHE A 79 9.48 4.92 -4.52
CA PHE A 79 9.05 5.95 -3.57
C PHE A 79 8.95 7.35 -4.20
N SER A 80 9.59 7.59 -5.35
CA SER A 80 9.60 8.90 -6.01
C SER A 80 8.60 9.01 -7.17
N GLU A 81 8.37 7.93 -7.90
CA GLU A 81 7.52 7.91 -9.11
C GLU A 81 6.00 8.04 -8.83
N ILE A 82 5.55 7.88 -7.57
CA ILE A 82 4.13 8.02 -7.21
C ILE A 82 3.68 9.50 -7.21
N THR A 83 4.62 10.46 -7.22
CA THR A 83 4.31 11.89 -7.15
C THR A 83 4.34 12.63 -8.49
N ASP A 84 4.71 11.97 -9.59
CA ASP A 84 4.79 12.66 -10.88
C ASP A 84 3.41 12.74 -11.57
N PRO A 85 2.91 13.94 -11.89
CA PRO A 85 1.71 14.07 -12.70
C PRO A 85 1.96 13.54 -14.12
N LEU A 86 1.01 12.72 -14.60
CA LEU A 86 0.96 12.15 -15.95
C LEU A 86 1.38 13.19 -17.03
N PRO A 87 2.26 12.82 -17.99
CA PRO A 87 2.47 13.64 -19.17
C PRO A 87 1.16 13.77 -19.96
N PRO A 88 0.89 14.94 -20.58
CA PRO A 88 -0.38 15.19 -21.25
C PRO A 88 -0.60 14.20 -22.40
N ASP A 89 -1.84 13.66 -22.44
CA ASP A 89 -2.38 12.78 -23.47
C ASP A 89 -1.76 13.03 -24.86
N HIS A 90 -1.11 12.01 -25.43
CA HIS A 90 -0.92 11.92 -26.87
C HIS A 90 -2.27 11.63 -27.55
N LYS A 91 -3.16 12.63 -27.52
CA LYS A 91 -4.23 12.75 -28.51
C LYS A 91 -3.57 13.16 -29.83
N ASN A 92 -3.82 12.35 -30.85
CA ASN A 92 -3.48 12.52 -32.27
C ASN A 92 -2.21 11.82 -32.74
N LEU A 93 -2.37 10.56 -33.16
CA LEU A 93 -1.80 10.11 -34.42
C LEU A 93 -2.94 9.46 -35.22
N ILE A 94 -3.42 10.23 -36.19
CA ILE A 94 -4.09 9.73 -37.40
C ILE A 94 -3.00 9.11 -38.27
#